data_AF-A0A3E5GTT5-F1
#
_entry.id   AF-A0A3E5GTT5-F1
#
_cell.length_a   1.000
_cell.length_b   1.000
_cell.length_c   1.000
_cell.angle_alpha   90.00
_cell.angle_beta   90.00
_cell.angle_gamma   90.00
#
_symmetry.space_group_name_H-M   'P 1'
#
loop_
_entity.id
_entity.type
_entity.pdbx_description
1 polymer ?
#
loop_
_entity_poly.entity_id
_entity_poly.type
_entity_poly.pdbx_seq_one_letter_code
_entity_poly.pdbx_strand_id
1 'polypeptide(L)'
;MDKRAELLRKLMEEKNMKVSDIVKKSGLPYSTVKAILERGAEKAGYINVCKICNALGITTDELEKMVSDDTYQPITLAAHFDGDEYTDDEMDEIKQFAEFVKGKRGK
;
A
#
# COMPACT_ATOMS: atom_id res chain seq x y z
N MET A 1 16.26 -5.98 -11.19
CA MET A 1 15.25 -6.65 -10.33
C MET A 1 13.90 -6.04 -10.68
N ASP A 2 12.83 -6.82 -10.69
CA ASP A 2 11.50 -6.32 -11.04
C ASP A 2 10.95 -5.53 -9.85
N LYS A 3 10.99 -4.19 -9.96
CA LYS A 3 10.54 -3.26 -8.91
C LYS A 3 9.07 -3.49 -8.53
N ARG A 4 8.21 -3.90 -9.48
CA ARG A 4 6.78 -4.15 -9.19
C ARG A 4 6.61 -5.33 -8.25
N ALA A 5 7.36 -6.41 -8.47
CA ALA A 5 7.25 -7.61 -7.64
C ALA A 5 7.73 -7.37 -6.20
N GLU A 6 8.81 -6.59 -6.03
CA GLU A 6 9.29 -6.15 -4.72
C GLU A 6 8.25 -5.27 -4.00
N LEU A 7 7.65 -4.33 -4.73
CA LEU A 7 6.64 -3.44 -4.16
C LEU A 7 5.37 -4.19 -3.74
N LEU A 8 4.92 -5.16 -4.54
CA LEU A 8 3.82 -6.05 -4.19
C LEU A 8 4.11 -6.85 -2.91
N ARG A 9 5.34 -7.35 -2.72
CA ARG A 9 5.73 -8.03 -1.47
C ARG A 9 5.71 -7.08 -0.28
N LYS A 10 6.23 -5.87 -0.44
CA LYS A 10 6.21 -4.86 0.62
C LYS A 10 4.77 -4.53 1.04
N LEU A 11 3.87 -4.34 0.08
CA LEU A 11 2.44 -4.12 0.34
C LEU A 11 1.77 -5.31 1.02
N MET A 12 2.17 -6.54 0.69
CA MET A 12 1.71 -7.75 1.40
C MET A 12 2.15 -7.74 2.86
N GLU A 13 3.41 -7.37 3.15
CA GLU A 13 3.94 -7.28 4.51
C GLU A 13 3.25 -6.17 5.31
N GLU A 14 3.10 -4.98 4.74
CA GLU A 14 2.41 -3.84 5.35
C GLU A 14 0.95 -4.16 5.70
N LYS A 15 0.27 -4.92 4.85
CA LYS A 15 -1.13 -5.37 5.09
C LYS A 15 -1.22 -6.70 5.86
N ASN A 16 -0.09 -7.25 6.32
CA ASN A 16 0.00 -8.56 7.00
C ASN A 16 -0.71 -9.70 6.25
N MET A 17 -0.61 -9.70 4.92
CA MET A 17 -1.26 -10.66 4.03
C MET A 17 -0.28 -11.74 3.57
N LYS A 18 -0.71 -13.00 3.60
CA LYS A 18 0.08 -14.11 3.06
C LYS A 18 -0.30 -14.37 1.61
N VAL A 19 0.58 -15.09 0.89
CA VAL A 19 0.29 -15.55 -0.48
C VAL A 19 -1.02 -16.34 -0.55
N SER A 20 -1.36 -17.09 0.50
CA SER A 20 -2.64 -17.78 0.62
C SER A 20 -3.86 -16.84 0.59
N ASP A 21 -3.74 -15.65 1.17
CA ASP A 21 -4.84 -14.69 1.24
C ASP A 21 -5.03 -13.99 -0.11
N ILE A 22 -3.92 -13.70 -0.80
CA ILE A 22 -3.93 -13.20 -2.18
C ILE A 22 -4.59 -14.23 -3.10
N VAL A 23 -4.27 -15.51 -2.97
CA VAL A 23 -4.89 -16.58 -3.76
C VAL A 23 -6.39 -16.64 -3.54
N LYS A 24 -6.84 -16.59 -2.29
CA LYS A 24 -8.28 -16.59 -1.95
C LYS A 24 -9.01 -15.37 -2.51
N LYS A 25 -8.41 -14.18 -2.43
CA LYS A 25 -9.03 -12.93 -2.90
C LYS A 25 -8.96 -12.73 -4.41
N SER A 26 -7.84 -13.07 -5.05
CA SER A 26 -7.62 -12.88 -6.49
C SER A 26 -8.25 -13.99 -7.34
N GLY A 27 -8.53 -15.15 -6.74
CA GLY A 27 -8.99 -16.35 -7.46
C GLY A 27 -7.92 -16.95 -8.39
N LEU A 28 -6.66 -16.55 -8.24
CA LEU A 28 -5.55 -17.07 -9.04
C LEU A 28 -4.94 -18.32 -8.40
N PRO A 29 -4.43 -19.28 -9.20
CA PRO A 29 -3.69 -20.42 -8.67
C PRO A 29 -2.47 -19.97 -7.85
N TYR A 30 -2.16 -20.72 -6.78
CA TYR A 30 -1.01 -20.44 -5.92
C TYR A 30 0.31 -20.39 -6.69
N SER A 31 0.51 -21.31 -7.64
CA SER A 31 1.69 -21.33 -8.50
C SER A 31 1.81 -20.05 -9.35
N THR A 32 0.69 -19.50 -9.81
CA THR A 32 0.66 -18.25 -10.59
C THR A 32 1.02 -17.06 -9.70
N VAL A 33 0.40 -16.92 -8.53
CA VAL A 33 0.71 -15.82 -7.61
C VAL A 33 2.18 -15.86 -7.19
N LYS A 34 2.68 -17.05 -6.81
CA LYS A 34 4.08 -17.25 -6.44
C LYS A 34 5.02 -16.95 -7.59
N ALA A 35 4.71 -17.40 -8.81
CA ALA A 35 5.52 -17.11 -9.99
C ALA A 35 5.59 -15.61 -10.28
N ILE A 36 4.51 -14.86 -10.09
CA ILE A 36 4.48 -13.40 -10.30
C ILE A 36 5.34 -12.69 -9.26
N LEU A 37 5.22 -13.08 -7.99
CA LEU A 37 5.99 -12.50 -6.88
C LEU A 37 7.47 -12.91 -6.87
N GLU A 38 7.87 -13.96 -7.60
CA GLU A 38 9.25 -14.46 -7.67
C GLU A 38 9.95 -14.14 -9.00
N ARG A 39 9.25 -14.27 -10.13
CA ARG A 39 9.81 -14.10 -11.48
C ARG A 39 9.60 -12.71 -12.05
N GLY A 40 8.73 -11.90 -11.43
CA GLY A 40 8.41 -10.54 -11.85
C GLY A 40 6.98 -10.39 -12.36
N ALA A 41 6.36 -9.26 -12.04
CA ALA A 41 5.07 -8.85 -12.55
C ALA A 41 5.13 -8.35 -14.01
N GLU A 42 6.30 -7.94 -14.50
CA GLU A 42 6.50 -7.54 -15.90
C GLU A 42 6.26 -8.68 -16.89
N LYS A 43 6.58 -9.92 -16.49
CA LYS A 43 6.38 -11.12 -17.31
C LYS A 43 4.99 -11.72 -17.17
N ALA A 44 4.16 -11.17 -16.28
CA ALA A 44 2.82 -11.64 -16.03
C ALA A 44 1.83 -10.94 -16.98
N GLY A 45 0.79 -11.64 -17.41
CA GLY A 45 -0.29 -11.00 -18.14
C GLY A 45 -0.96 -9.91 -17.30
N TYR A 46 -1.24 -8.75 -17.89
CA TYR A 46 -1.83 -7.57 -17.23
C TYR A 46 -3.04 -7.92 -16.35
N ILE A 47 -3.96 -8.76 -16.86
CA ILE A 47 -5.15 -9.22 -16.12
C ILE A 47 -4.78 -9.89 -14.79
N ASN A 48 -3.71 -10.67 -14.75
CA ASN A 48 -3.27 -11.34 -13.52
C ASN A 48 -2.66 -10.35 -12.54
N VAL A 49 -1.93 -9.35 -13.02
CA VAL A 49 -1.41 -8.26 -12.19
C VAL A 49 -2.56 -7.48 -11.57
N CYS A 50 -3.58 -7.09 -12.36
CA CYS A 50 -4.77 -6.42 -11.85
C CYS A 50 -5.48 -7.22 -10.76
N LYS A 51 -5.63 -8.54 -10.94
CA LYS A 51 -6.25 -9.40 -9.92
C LYS A 51 -5.46 -9.44 -8.60
N ILE A 52 -4.13 -9.40 -8.66
CA ILE A 52 -3.28 -9.34 -7.46
C ILE A 52 -3.36 -7.96 -6.81
N CYS A 53 -3.29 -6.87 -7.60
CA CYS A 53 -3.48 -5.51 -7.11
C CYS A 53 -4.85 -5.36 -6.40
N ASN A 54 -5.92 -5.83 -7.03
CA ASN A 54 -7.27 -5.80 -6.46
C ASN A 54 -7.36 -6.62 -5.16
N ALA A 55 -6.67 -7.77 -5.08
CA ALA A 55 -6.61 -8.55 -3.85
C ALA A 55 -5.89 -7.82 -2.69
N LEU A 56 -4.92 -6.97 -3.03
CA LEU A 56 -4.22 -6.08 -2.11
C LEU A 56 -5.02 -4.79 -1.79
N GLY A 57 -6.11 -4.54 -2.52
CA GLY A 57 -6.90 -3.32 -2.39
C GLY A 57 -6.23 -2.08 -3.01
N ILE A 58 -5.36 -2.29 -4.01
CA ILE A 58 -4.77 -1.21 -4.80
C ILE A 58 -5.11 -1.38 -6.29
N THR A 59 -4.99 -0.31 -7.05
CA THR A 59 -5.11 -0.34 -8.50
C THR A 59 -3.75 -0.59 -9.16
N THR A 60 -3.76 -1.06 -10.41
CA THR A 60 -2.51 -1.21 -11.17
C THR A 60 -1.86 0.14 -11.47
N ASP A 61 -2.65 1.21 -11.60
CA ASP A 61 -2.14 2.57 -11.79
C ASP A 61 -1.39 3.09 -10.55
N GLU A 62 -1.89 2.78 -9.34
CA GLU A 62 -1.17 3.09 -8.10
C GLU A 62 0.14 2.32 -8.00
N LEU A 63 0.15 1.05 -8.40
CA LEU A 63 1.38 0.26 -8.49
C LEU A 63 2.40 0.91 -9.43
N GLU A 64 1.98 1.35 -10.61
CA GLU A 64 2.87 2.03 -11.57
C GLU A 64 3.37 3.38 -11.05
N LYS A 65 2.53 4.17 -10.39
CA LYS A 65 2.94 5.42 -9.73
C LYS A 65 4.03 5.17 -8.69
N MET A 66 3.85 4.16 -7.82
CA MET A 66 4.81 3.80 -6.79
C MET A 66 6.15 3.28 -7.36
N VAL A 67 6.12 2.68 -8.55
CA VAL A 67 7.34 2.22 -9.25
C VAL A 67 8.04 3.37 -9.99
N SER A 68 7.27 4.35 -10.47
CA SER A 68 7.78 5.51 -11.20
C SER A 68 8.37 6.58 -10.27
N ASP A 69 7.77 6.77 -9.09
CA ASP A 69 8.32 7.60 -8.03
C ASP A 69 9.38 6.81 -7.24
N ASP A 70 10.64 6.90 -7.68
CA ASP A 70 11.83 6.40 -6.94
C ASP A 70 12.01 7.09 -5.55
N THR A 71 11.07 7.94 -5.15
CA THR A 71 11.06 8.72 -3.90
C THR A 71 9.93 8.33 -2.93
N TYR A 72 9.14 7.28 -3.20
CA TYR A 72 8.09 6.84 -2.27
C TYR A 72 8.67 6.20 -0.99
N GLN A 73 9.07 7.06 -0.06
CA GLN A 73 9.14 6.76 1.36
C GLN A 73 7.71 6.94 1.91
N PRO A 74 6.93 5.88 2.16
CA PRO A 74 5.71 6.05 2.91
C PRO A 74 6.10 6.45 4.32
N ILE A 75 6.12 7.75 4.60
CA ILE A 75 5.96 8.25 5.97
C ILE A 75 4.47 8.23 6.30
N THR A 76 3.83 7.08 6.16
CA THR A 76 2.48 6.86 6.67
C THR A 76 2.60 6.56 8.16
N LEU A 77 2.68 7.63 8.95
CA LEU A 77 2.42 7.59 10.38
C LEU A 77 0.90 7.40 10.56
N ALA A 78 0.42 6.16 10.36
CA ALA A 78 -0.97 5.73 10.56
C ALA A 78 -2.04 6.63 9.89
N ALA A 79 -2.31 6.41 8.60
CA ALA A 79 -3.47 6.99 7.90
C ALA A 79 -4.51 5.92 7.51
N HIS A 80 -4.69 4.90 8.37
CA HIS A 80 -5.95 4.14 8.42
C HIS A 80 -6.86 4.87 9.42
N PHE A 81 -7.14 6.15 9.14
CA PHE A 81 -7.99 7.01 9.95
C PHE A 81 -9.42 6.73 9.51
N ASP A 82 -10.00 5.63 9.99
CA ASP A 82 -11.44 5.44 9.87
C ASP A 82 -12.07 6.56 10.71
N GLY A 83 -12.84 7.45 10.08
CA GLY A 83 -13.27 8.76 10.61
C GLY A 83 -14.17 8.77 11.85
N ASP A 84 -14.12 7.73 12.68
CA ASP A 84 -14.84 7.51 13.92
C ASP A 84 -13.90 7.40 15.16
N GLU A 85 -12.57 7.55 15.00
CA GLU A 85 -11.60 7.34 16.10
C GLU A 85 -11.49 8.49 17.11
N TYR A 86 -11.96 9.69 16.77
CA TYR A 86 -11.84 10.88 17.61
C TYR A 86 -13.15 11.65 17.60
N THR A 87 -13.56 12.08 18.78
CA THR A 87 -14.66 13.03 18.96
C THR A 87 -14.29 14.40 18.38
N ASP A 88 -15.29 15.24 18.10
CA ASP A 88 -15.08 16.60 17.59
C ASP A 88 -14.11 17.41 18.47
N ASP A 89 -14.16 17.19 19.79
CA ASP A 89 -13.29 17.83 20.77
C ASP A 89 -11.82 17.37 20.64
N GLU A 90 -11.59 16.06 20.52
CA GLU A 90 -10.24 15.50 20.32
C GLU A 90 -9.64 15.94 18.97
N MET A 91 -10.48 16.10 17.95
CA MET A 91 -10.02 16.62 16.66
C MET A 91 -9.58 18.07 16.72
N ASP A 92 -10.24 18.89 17.53
CA ASP A 92 -9.84 20.28 17.75
C ASP A 92 -8.54 20.37 18.57
N GLU A 93 -8.32 19.49 19.54
CA GLU A 93 -7.03 19.39 20.24
C GLU A 93 -5.87 19.03 19.29
N ILE A 94 -6.08 18.08 18.39
CA ILE A 94 -5.08 17.67 17.39
C ILE A 94 -4.74 18.84 16.45
N LYS A 95 -5.75 19.60 16.00
CA LYS A 95 -5.53 20.80 15.15
C LYS A 95 -4.71 21.85 15.88
N GLN A 96 -5.02 22.14 17.14
CA GLN A 96 -4.27 23.10 17.96
C GLN A 96 -2.81 22.66 18.14
N PHE A 97 -2.57 21.37 18.37
CA PHE A 97 -1.22 20.84 18.50
C PHE A 97 -0.44 20.94 17.18
N ALA A 98 -1.09 20.66 16.05
CA ALA A 98 -0.47 20.81 14.73
C ALA A 98 -0.06 22.27 14.42
N GLU A 99 -0.90 23.25 14.77
CA GLU A 99 -0.57 24.67 14.64
C GLU A 99 0.60 25.07 15.55
N PHE A 100 0.61 24.60 16.80
CA PHE A 100 1.70 24.84 17.75
C PHE A 100 3.05 24.30 17.24
N VAL A 101 3.07 23.09 16.69
CA VAL A 101 4.27 22.47 16.12
C VAL A 101 4.76 23.23 14.88
N LYS A 102 3.85 23.70 14.02
CA LYS A 102 4.20 24.57 12.88
C LYS A 102 4.83 25.88 13.34
N GLY A 103 4.30 26.50 14.39
CA GLY A 103 4.87 27.72 14.99
C GLY A 103 6.30 27.54 15.53
N LYS A 104 6.66 26.33 15.98
CA LYS A 104 8.02 26.02 16.45
C LYS A 104 9.07 25.87 15.35
N ARG A 105 8.68 25.52 14.11
CA ARG A 105 9.63 25.34 12.99
C ARG A 105 10.05 26.67 12.35
N GLY A 106 9.42 27.79 12.72
CA GLY A 106 9.69 29.13 12.22
C GLY A 106 10.51 30.03 13.16
N LYS A 107 11.23 29.46 14.12
CA LYS A 107 12.21 30.18 14.97
C LYS A 107 13.60 29.57 14.81
#